data_AF-A0A183CZM7-F1
#
_entry.id   AF-A0A183CZM7-F1
#
_cell.length_a   1.000
_cell.length_b   1.000
_cell.length_c   1.000
_cell.angle_alpha   90.00
_cell.angle_beta   90.00
_cell.angle_gamma   90.00
#
_symmetry.space_group_name_H-M   'P 1'
#
loop_
_entity.id
_entity.type
_entity.pdbx_description
1 polymer ?
#
loop_
_entity_poly.entity_id
_entity_poly.type
_entity_poly.pdbx_seq_one_letter_code
_entity_poly.pdbx_strand_id
1 'polypeptide(L)'
;MDDGASPAAQQQPQQQQTDEATTLISLAQNYLHSSQTNGTESANIRFRPPFLQTPKHDARGDAVALIVEHLIQRQFPQWAAYVVAYSLVDLYASELQTADVPFDENDYDAIDATVWCPKVIVRLQSYLTKLAASSIPLPEYQPDPDQLLYSYCAQRNRRAKMEDRSDRSRNQDSFFAVFDGHNGVDCANYASSHFARCLIDNPEYATGSIEDVMKRAFSTLDKRLTVRCKREHIKSGTTAACAFLRARRHLCVGWCGDSAVAVLRKDAVRTLSSAHSPMVEVRSPHCFVSQQLKFIKILTK
;
A
#
# COMPACT_ATOMS: atom_id res chain seq x y z
N MET A 1 27.93 46.52 -15.43
CA MET A 1 28.12 45.34 -14.57
C MET A 1 27.26 45.64 -13.36
N ASP A 2 25.97 45.37 -13.49
CA ASP A 2 25.25 44.22 -12.91
C ASP A 2 24.40 44.78 -11.76
N ASP A 3 23.17 44.39 -11.50
CA ASP A 3 22.36 43.33 -12.06
C ASP A 3 20.89 43.69 -11.83
N GLY A 4 20.05 43.43 -12.84
CA GLY A 4 18.61 43.51 -12.72
C GLY A 4 18.08 42.30 -11.94
N ALA A 5 17.59 42.52 -10.73
CA ALA A 5 16.82 41.51 -10.00
C ALA A 5 15.40 41.43 -10.58
N SER A 6 15.16 40.42 -11.42
CA SER A 6 13.83 40.01 -11.84
C SER A 6 13.18 39.17 -10.73
N PRO A 7 11.94 39.46 -10.29
CA PRO A 7 11.26 38.63 -9.29
C PRO A 7 10.77 37.33 -9.95
N ALA A 8 11.33 36.20 -9.51
CA ALA A 8 10.84 34.87 -9.86
C ALA A 8 9.37 34.73 -9.44
N ALA A 9 8.52 34.39 -10.42
CA ALA A 9 7.09 34.25 -10.28
C ALA A 9 6.72 33.14 -9.27
N GLN A 10 6.01 33.53 -8.21
CA GLN A 10 5.25 32.64 -7.34
C GLN A 10 3.95 32.22 -8.07
N GLN A 11 4.01 31.21 -8.92
CA GLN A 11 2.84 30.56 -9.54
C GLN A 11 3.01 29.04 -9.45
N GLN A 12 2.74 28.39 -8.30
CA GLN A 12 2.94 26.93 -8.18
C GLN A 12 1.86 26.11 -7.44
N PRO A 13 1.02 26.61 -6.51
CA PRO A 13 0.01 25.74 -5.87
C PRO A 13 -1.26 25.48 -6.71
N GLN A 14 -1.83 26.51 -7.35
CA GLN A 14 -3.15 26.41 -7.97
C GLN A 14 -3.15 25.71 -9.34
N GLN A 15 -2.10 25.85 -10.14
CA GLN A 15 -2.02 25.20 -11.46
C GLN A 15 -1.85 23.67 -11.35
N GLN A 16 -1.03 23.20 -10.42
CA GLN A 16 -0.73 21.77 -10.25
C GLN A 16 -1.95 20.98 -9.76
N GLN A 17 -2.72 21.56 -8.83
CA GLN A 17 -3.96 20.96 -8.34
C GLN A 17 -5.08 20.94 -9.42
N THR A 18 -5.06 21.89 -10.35
CA THR A 18 -6.01 21.96 -11.47
C THR A 18 -5.70 20.87 -12.52
N ASP A 19 -4.43 20.63 -12.84
CA ASP A 19 -4.02 19.57 -13.78
C ASP A 19 -4.33 18.16 -13.25
N GLU A 20 -4.14 17.92 -11.96
CA GLU A 20 -4.42 16.62 -11.33
C GLU A 20 -5.92 16.32 -11.25
N ALA A 21 -6.73 17.34 -10.96
CA ALA A 21 -8.18 17.27 -11.02
C ALA A 21 -8.68 16.89 -12.42
N THR A 22 -8.18 17.57 -13.46
CA THR A 22 -8.49 17.25 -14.86
C THR A 22 -8.01 15.83 -15.23
N THR A 23 -6.84 15.44 -14.72
CA THR A 23 -6.30 14.09 -14.93
C THR A 23 -7.22 13.01 -14.33
N LEU A 24 -7.64 13.14 -13.07
CA LEU A 24 -8.56 12.18 -12.43
C LEU A 24 -9.90 12.04 -13.18
N ILE A 25 -10.47 13.15 -13.63
CA ILE A 25 -11.72 13.14 -14.41
C ILE A 25 -11.50 12.41 -15.74
N SER A 26 -10.40 12.71 -16.45
CA SER A 26 -10.08 12.04 -17.72
C SER A 26 -9.87 10.53 -17.56
N LEU A 27 -9.18 10.11 -16.48
CA LEU A 27 -9.00 8.70 -16.14
C LEU A 27 -10.33 7.99 -15.86
N ALA A 28 -11.22 8.63 -15.10
CA ALA A 28 -12.57 8.12 -14.83
C ALA A 28 -13.38 7.99 -16.14
N GLN A 29 -13.34 8.98 -17.02
CA GLN A 29 -14.00 8.93 -18.32
C GLN A 29 -13.46 7.80 -19.20
N ASN A 30 -12.14 7.64 -19.28
CA ASN A 30 -11.51 6.56 -20.06
C ASN A 30 -11.90 5.17 -19.53
N TYR A 31 -11.92 5.01 -18.21
CA TYR A 31 -12.40 3.78 -17.56
C TYR A 31 -13.84 3.44 -17.99
N LEU A 32 -14.74 4.42 -17.95
CA LEU A 32 -16.15 4.23 -18.30
C LEU A 32 -16.36 3.91 -19.78
N HIS A 33 -15.63 4.58 -20.68
CA HIS A 33 -15.68 4.28 -22.13
C HIS A 33 -15.25 2.85 -22.40
N SER A 34 -14.11 2.42 -21.84
CA SER A 34 -13.59 1.05 -22.01
C SER A 34 -14.53 -0.02 -21.45
N SER A 35 -15.34 0.32 -20.45
CA SER A 35 -16.32 -0.59 -19.86
C SER A 35 -17.58 -0.74 -20.72
N GLN A 36 -17.96 0.30 -21.46
CA GLN A 36 -19.12 0.28 -22.37
C GLN A 36 -18.82 -0.42 -23.70
N THR A 37 -17.61 -0.25 -24.25
CA THR A 37 -17.20 -0.90 -25.51
C THR A 37 -17.09 -2.42 -25.42
N ASN A 38 -16.90 -2.96 -24.21
CA ASN A 38 -16.82 -4.40 -23.98
C ASN A 38 -18.18 -5.10 -23.92
N GLY A 39 -19.28 -4.38 -24.18
CA GLY A 39 -20.62 -4.95 -24.31
C GLY A 39 -21.18 -5.53 -23.00
N THR A 40 -22.47 -5.82 -23.00
CA THR A 40 -23.25 -6.45 -21.92
C THR A 40 -22.86 -7.91 -21.64
N GLU A 41 -21.59 -8.27 -21.74
CA GLU A 41 -21.04 -9.33 -20.90
C GLU A 41 -20.49 -8.58 -19.69
N SER A 42 -21.17 -8.69 -18.54
CA SER A 42 -20.59 -8.36 -17.23
C SER A 42 -19.15 -8.83 -17.28
N ALA A 43 -18.21 -7.88 -17.42
CA ALA A 43 -16.84 -8.18 -17.81
C ALA A 43 -16.45 -9.41 -17.00
N ASN A 44 -16.21 -10.54 -17.68
CA ASN A 44 -15.89 -11.80 -17.02
C ASN A 44 -14.50 -11.61 -16.40
N ILE A 45 -14.44 -10.79 -15.36
CA ILE A 45 -13.30 -10.61 -14.51
C ILE A 45 -13.18 -12.00 -13.91
N ARG A 46 -12.11 -12.72 -14.28
CA ARG A 46 -11.63 -13.84 -13.48
C ARG A 46 -11.11 -13.24 -12.16
N PHE A 47 -12.03 -12.70 -11.38
CA PHE A 47 -11.77 -12.18 -10.08
C PHE A 47 -11.75 -13.40 -9.16
N ARG A 48 -10.55 -13.93 -8.95
CA ARG A 48 -10.36 -14.87 -7.84
C ARG A 48 -10.14 -13.97 -6.62
N PRO A 49 -11.10 -13.88 -5.69
CA PRO A 49 -10.85 -13.16 -4.46
C PRO A 49 -9.58 -13.75 -3.82
N PRO A 50 -8.67 -12.91 -3.30
CA PRO A 50 -7.43 -13.41 -2.71
C PRO A 50 -7.70 -14.35 -1.52
N PHE A 51 -8.87 -14.20 -0.89
CA PHE A 51 -9.35 -14.97 0.25
C PHE A 51 -10.81 -15.36 0.03
N LEU A 52 -11.28 -16.44 0.65
CA LEU A 52 -12.70 -16.83 0.53
C LEU A 52 -13.58 -15.99 1.46
N GLN A 53 -12.98 -15.49 2.54
CA GLN A 53 -13.64 -14.72 3.57
C GLN A 53 -12.99 -13.36 3.73
N THR A 54 -13.78 -12.35 4.07
CA THR A 54 -13.32 -10.99 4.39
C THR A 54 -13.75 -10.66 5.83
N PRO A 55 -12.88 -10.84 6.83
CA PRO A 55 -13.15 -10.42 8.19
C PRO A 55 -13.46 -8.92 8.28
N LYS A 56 -14.35 -8.51 9.18
CA LYS A 56 -14.71 -7.09 9.33
C LYS A 56 -13.51 -6.17 9.57
N HIS A 57 -12.54 -6.60 10.37
CA HIS A 57 -11.32 -5.85 10.65
C HIS A 57 -10.36 -5.76 9.45
N ASP A 58 -10.53 -6.62 8.44
CA ASP A 58 -9.75 -6.63 7.19
C ASP A 58 -10.49 -5.96 6.03
N ALA A 59 -11.82 -5.83 6.10
CA ALA A 59 -12.68 -5.38 4.98
C ALA A 59 -12.22 -4.07 4.35
N ARG A 60 -11.82 -3.09 5.17
CA ARG A 60 -11.30 -1.80 4.69
C ARG A 60 -10.02 -1.97 3.85
N GLY A 61 -9.05 -2.73 4.36
CA GLY A 61 -7.79 -2.98 3.67
C GLY A 61 -7.98 -3.83 2.41
N ASP A 62 -8.82 -4.86 2.49
CA ASP A 62 -9.15 -5.75 1.37
C ASP A 62 -9.88 -4.97 0.26
N ALA A 63 -10.77 -4.02 0.59
CA ALA A 63 -11.43 -3.15 -0.40
C ALA A 63 -10.42 -2.23 -1.11
N VAL A 64 -9.53 -1.58 -0.35
CA VAL A 64 -8.52 -0.68 -0.92
C VAL A 64 -7.59 -1.46 -1.86
N ALA A 65 -7.07 -2.60 -1.42
CA ALA A 65 -6.19 -3.45 -2.23
C ALA A 65 -6.89 -3.91 -3.52
N LEU A 66 -8.16 -4.34 -3.41
CA LEU A 66 -8.99 -4.72 -4.55
C LEU A 66 -9.14 -3.59 -5.57
N ILE A 67 -9.50 -2.39 -5.13
CA ILE A 67 -9.73 -1.24 -6.00
C ILE A 67 -8.41 -0.81 -6.66
N VAL A 68 -7.33 -0.73 -5.89
CA VAL A 68 -6.02 -0.31 -6.40
C VAL A 68 -5.51 -1.27 -7.46
N GLU A 69 -5.56 -2.58 -7.21
CA GLU A 69 -5.14 -3.60 -8.18
C GLU A 69 -5.97 -3.51 -9.47
N HIS A 70 -7.30 -3.34 -9.34
CA HIS A 70 -8.20 -3.20 -10.47
C HIS A 70 -7.93 -1.95 -11.31
N LEU A 71 -7.69 -0.80 -10.67
CA LEU A 71 -7.43 0.47 -11.36
C LEU A 71 -6.05 0.49 -12.03
N ILE A 72 -5.02 -0.07 -11.40
CA ILE A 72 -3.67 -0.18 -12.01
C ILE A 72 -3.71 -1.04 -13.27
N GLN A 73 -4.47 -2.14 -13.28
CA GLN A 73 -4.68 -2.95 -14.49
C GLN A 73 -5.37 -2.18 -15.63
N ARG A 74 -6.06 -1.09 -15.31
CA ARG A 74 -6.70 -0.15 -16.24
C ARG A 74 -5.88 1.13 -16.46
N GLN A 75 -4.56 1.07 -16.23
CA GLN A 75 -3.61 2.15 -16.49
C GLN A 75 -3.78 3.39 -15.62
N PHE A 76 -4.46 3.28 -14.48
CA PHE A 76 -4.41 4.37 -13.49
C PHE A 76 -3.00 4.44 -12.89
N PRO A 77 -2.41 5.64 -12.77
CA PRO A 77 -1.19 5.79 -12.01
C PRO A 77 -1.45 5.45 -10.53
N GLN A 78 -0.42 4.97 -9.85
CA GLN A 78 -0.53 4.44 -8.48
C GLN A 78 -1.16 5.46 -7.52
N TRP A 79 -0.72 6.73 -7.56
CA TRP A 79 -1.27 7.78 -6.70
C TRP A 79 -2.79 7.94 -6.90
N ALA A 80 -3.27 7.94 -8.14
CA ALA A 80 -4.68 8.11 -8.46
C ALA A 80 -5.50 6.91 -7.98
N ALA A 81 -4.97 5.70 -8.16
CA ALA A 81 -5.61 4.48 -7.72
C ALA A 81 -5.84 4.48 -6.19
N TYR A 82 -4.83 4.87 -5.40
CA TYR A 82 -4.96 4.96 -3.94
C TYR A 82 -5.93 6.06 -3.51
N VAL A 83 -5.85 7.25 -4.11
CA VAL A 83 -6.74 8.38 -3.79
C VAL A 83 -8.20 8.01 -4.04
N VAL A 84 -8.50 7.40 -5.19
CA VAL A 84 -9.84 6.91 -5.52
C VAL A 84 -10.27 5.82 -4.56
N ALA A 85 -9.39 4.85 -4.26
CA ALA A 85 -9.71 3.74 -3.38
C ALA A 85 -10.10 4.20 -1.97
N TYR A 86 -9.28 5.05 -1.34
CA TYR A 86 -9.59 5.56 0.00
C TYR A 86 -10.86 6.42 0.00
N SER A 87 -11.00 7.35 -0.95
CA SER A 87 -12.19 8.20 -1.04
C SER A 87 -13.48 7.39 -1.23
N LEU A 88 -13.45 6.35 -2.06
CA LEU A 88 -14.59 5.46 -2.25
C LEU A 88 -14.92 4.68 -0.97
N VAL A 89 -13.91 4.06 -0.37
CA VAL A 89 -14.06 3.21 0.81
C VAL A 89 -14.59 4.01 1.99
N ASP A 90 -14.23 5.30 2.09
CA ASP A 90 -14.79 6.23 3.07
C ASP A 90 -16.22 6.63 2.73
N LEU A 91 -16.51 6.98 1.47
CA LEU A 91 -17.84 7.41 1.04
C LEU A 91 -18.90 6.29 1.18
N TYR A 92 -18.51 5.05 0.95
CA TYR A 92 -19.40 3.88 1.00
C TYR A 92 -19.17 2.98 2.23
N ALA A 93 -18.58 3.52 3.30
CA ALA A 93 -18.15 2.73 4.46
C ALA A 93 -19.26 1.89 5.11
N SER A 94 -20.46 2.45 5.25
CA SER A 94 -21.61 1.74 5.82
C SER A 94 -22.11 0.62 4.92
N GLU A 95 -22.11 0.84 3.61
CA GLU A 95 -22.68 -0.10 2.64
C GLU A 95 -21.73 -1.27 2.32
N LEU A 96 -20.44 -0.98 2.28
CA LEU A 96 -19.37 -1.95 2.04
C LEU A 96 -18.85 -2.57 3.34
N GLN A 97 -19.31 -2.13 4.51
CA GLN A 97 -18.84 -2.61 5.82
C GLN A 97 -17.32 -2.41 5.99
N THR A 98 -16.81 -1.26 5.54
CA THR A 98 -15.38 -0.89 5.55
C THR A 98 -15.04 0.18 6.60
N ALA A 99 -15.90 0.33 7.61
CA ALA A 99 -15.58 1.12 8.79
C ALA A 99 -14.37 0.52 9.53
N ASP A 100 -13.62 1.36 10.25
CA ASP A 100 -12.50 0.88 11.07
C ASP A 100 -13.03 -0.01 12.21
N VAL A 101 -12.65 -1.28 12.19
CA VAL A 101 -12.97 -2.28 13.21
C VAL A 101 -11.66 -2.78 13.81
N PRO A 102 -11.45 -2.69 15.13
CA PRO A 102 -10.22 -3.19 15.74
C PRO A 102 -10.11 -4.71 15.57
N PHE A 103 -8.88 -5.18 15.43
CA PHE A 103 -8.61 -6.61 15.38
C PHE A 103 -8.85 -7.24 16.76
N ASP A 104 -9.64 -8.32 16.79
CA ASP A 104 -9.79 -9.23 17.92
C ASP A 104 -9.48 -10.65 17.42
N GLU A 105 -8.59 -11.35 18.12
CA GLU A 105 -8.17 -12.71 17.75
C GLU A 105 -9.28 -13.76 17.95
N ASN A 106 -10.28 -13.45 18.78
CA ASN A 106 -11.39 -14.34 19.11
C ASN A 106 -12.62 -14.09 18.24
N ASP A 107 -12.72 -12.93 17.60
CA ASP A 107 -13.82 -12.55 16.70
C ASP A 107 -13.39 -12.62 15.23
N TYR A 108 -13.95 -13.60 14.51
CA TYR A 108 -13.74 -13.79 13.08
C TYR A 108 -15.07 -13.70 12.33
N ASP A 109 -15.87 -12.67 12.62
CA ASP A 109 -17.05 -12.35 11.84
C ASP A 109 -16.63 -11.91 10.42
N ALA A 110 -16.99 -12.73 9.43
CA ALA A 110 -16.50 -12.64 8.08
C ALA A 110 -17.63 -12.55 7.05
N ILE A 111 -17.38 -11.72 6.05
CA ILE A 111 -18.24 -11.54 4.88
C ILE A 111 -17.78 -12.51 3.80
N ASP A 112 -18.71 -13.10 3.04
CA ASP A 112 -18.39 -13.90 1.86
C ASP A 112 -17.76 -13.01 0.77
N ALA A 113 -16.47 -13.24 0.50
CA ALA A 113 -15.71 -12.45 -0.45
C ALA A 113 -16.21 -12.64 -1.89
N THR A 114 -16.82 -13.79 -2.21
CA THR A 114 -17.33 -14.09 -3.56
C THR A 114 -18.51 -13.20 -3.95
N VAL A 115 -19.30 -12.77 -2.96
CA VAL A 115 -20.42 -11.84 -3.15
C VAL A 115 -19.98 -10.40 -2.91
N TRP A 116 -19.13 -10.17 -1.91
CA TRP A 116 -18.75 -8.84 -1.47
C TRP A 116 -17.80 -8.14 -2.45
N CYS A 117 -16.79 -8.81 -2.99
CA CYS A 117 -15.85 -8.17 -3.92
C CYS A 117 -16.51 -7.66 -5.21
N PRO A 118 -17.42 -8.39 -5.88
CA PRO A 118 -18.21 -7.82 -6.97
C PRO A 118 -18.99 -6.56 -6.57
N LYS A 119 -19.54 -6.52 -5.36
CA LYS A 119 -20.23 -5.33 -4.83
C LYS A 119 -19.29 -4.12 -4.74
N VAL A 120 -18.05 -4.31 -4.29
CA VAL A 120 -17.01 -3.26 -4.27
C VAL A 120 -16.75 -2.72 -5.68
N ILE A 121 -16.59 -3.59 -6.68
CA ILE A 121 -16.35 -3.18 -8.08
C ILE A 121 -17.56 -2.43 -8.68
N VAL A 122 -18.78 -2.87 -8.37
CA VAL A 122 -20.00 -2.14 -8.77
C VAL A 122 -20.04 -0.74 -8.15
N ARG A 123 -19.63 -0.59 -6.88
CA ARG A 123 -19.53 0.72 -6.23
C ARG A 123 -18.41 1.58 -6.81
N LEU A 124 -17.31 0.98 -7.24
CA LEU A 124 -16.26 1.68 -7.99
C LEU A 124 -16.79 2.29 -9.28
N GLN A 125 -17.56 1.53 -10.07
CA GLN A 125 -18.15 2.07 -11.28
C GLN A 125 -19.14 3.21 -11.00
N SER A 126 -19.95 3.09 -9.94
CA SER A 126 -20.86 4.16 -9.52
C SER A 126 -20.09 5.41 -9.09
N TYR A 127 -19.03 5.24 -8.29
CA TYR A 127 -18.16 6.33 -7.83
C TYR A 127 -17.51 7.05 -9.02
N LEU A 128 -16.88 6.31 -9.95
CA LEU A 128 -16.22 6.91 -11.11
C LEU A 128 -17.20 7.61 -12.05
N THR A 129 -18.43 7.10 -12.19
CA THR A 129 -19.51 7.79 -12.92
C THR A 129 -19.83 9.14 -12.29
N LYS A 130 -20.01 9.17 -10.95
CA LYS A 130 -20.27 10.41 -10.23
C LYS A 130 -19.09 11.39 -10.31
N LEU A 131 -17.86 10.87 -10.27
CA LEU A 131 -16.63 11.66 -10.38
C LEU A 131 -16.52 12.30 -11.77
N ALA A 132 -16.73 11.52 -12.84
CA ALA A 132 -16.72 12.01 -14.21
C ALA A 132 -17.83 13.04 -14.49
N ALA A 133 -18.98 12.90 -13.84
CA ALA A 133 -20.09 13.86 -13.90
C ALA A 133 -19.92 15.05 -12.94
N SER A 134 -18.79 15.16 -12.22
CA SER A 134 -18.55 16.20 -11.20
C SER A 134 -19.67 16.30 -10.15
N SER A 135 -20.35 15.18 -9.87
CA SER A 135 -21.47 15.09 -8.91
C SER A 135 -21.02 14.81 -7.48
N ILE A 136 -19.74 14.48 -7.30
CA ILE A 136 -19.07 14.33 -6.00
C ILE A 136 -17.84 15.22 -5.98
N PRO A 137 -17.42 15.72 -4.80
CA PRO A 137 -16.18 16.46 -4.69
C PRO A 137 -15.01 15.58 -5.17
N LEU A 138 -14.05 16.22 -5.83
CA LEU A 138 -12.81 15.55 -6.19
C LEU A 138 -12.10 15.10 -4.92
N PRO A 139 -11.55 13.88 -4.91
CA PRO A 139 -10.81 13.41 -3.76
C PRO A 139 -9.56 14.26 -3.57
N GLU A 140 -9.29 14.65 -2.34
CA GLU A 140 -8.19 15.54 -2.04
C GLU A 140 -6.84 14.83 -2.28
N TYR A 141 -6.04 15.41 -3.17
CA TYR A 141 -4.65 15.02 -3.37
C TYR A 141 -3.78 16.26 -3.23
N GLN A 142 -2.87 16.22 -2.27
CA GLN A 142 -1.80 17.19 -2.11
C GLN A 142 -0.48 16.49 -2.48
N PRO A 143 0.15 16.84 -3.62
CA PRO A 143 1.47 16.33 -3.96
C PRO A 143 2.49 16.80 -2.92
N ASP A 144 3.35 15.89 -2.46
CA ASP A 144 4.51 16.26 -1.64
C ASP A 144 5.61 16.75 -2.59
N PRO A 145 5.97 18.04 -2.58
CA PRO A 145 6.94 18.60 -3.53
C PRO A 145 8.32 17.96 -3.39
N ASP A 146 8.61 17.35 -2.23
CA ASP A 146 9.88 16.70 -1.95
C ASP A 146 9.74 15.16 -1.91
N GLN A 147 8.69 14.61 -2.54
CA GLN A 147 8.46 13.16 -2.58
C GLN A 147 9.72 12.41 -2.99
N LEU A 148 10.07 11.37 -2.23
CA LEU A 148 11.21 10.55 -2.55
C LEU A 148 11.00 9.86 -3.89
N LEU A 149 12.01 9.96 -4.76
CA LEU A 149 12.03 9.18 -6.00
C LEU A 149 12.24 7.71 -5.64
N TYR A 150 11.35 6.87 -6.15
CA TYR A 150 11.43 5.42 -5.99
C TYR A 150 11.20 4.75 -7.35
N SER A 151 11.63 3.50 -7.45
CA SER A 151 11.39 2.64 -8.60
C SER A 151 11.18 1.23 -8.10
N TYR A 152 10.20 0.53 -8.67
CA TYR A 152 9.97 -0.87 -8.40
C TYR A 152 9.83 -1.63 -9.72
N CYS A 153 10.22 -2.90 -9.70
CA CYS A 153 10.02 -3.81 -10.81
C CYS A 153 9.69 -5.19 -10.25
N ALA A 154 8.60 -5.77 -10.73
CA ALA A 154 8.20 -7.14 -10.40
C ALA A 154 7.99 -7.92 -11.71
N GLN A 155 8.68 -9.04 -11.86
CA GLN A 155 8.60 -9.87 -13.07
C GLN A 155 7.84 -11.16 -12.77
N ARG A 156 6.81 -11.48 -13.56
CA ARG A 156 5.99 -12.69 -13.41
C ARG A 156 6.88 -13.95 -13.44
N ASN A 157 6.64 -14.90 -12.53
CA ASN A 157 7.53 -15.99 -12.03
C ASN A 157 8.49 -15.62 -10.87
N ARG A 158 8.50 -14.36 -10.41
CA ARG A 158 9.08 -13.89 -9.13
C ARG A 158 8.14 -12.85 -8.54
N ARG A 159 7.12 -13.28 -7.79
CA ARG A 159 6.05 -12.37 -7.33
C ARG A 159 6.44 -11.69 -6.02
N ALA A 160 7.24 -10.65 -6.13
CA ALA A 160 7.34 -9.61 -5.10
C ALA A 160 6.21 -8.59 -5.33
N LYS A 161 5.26 -8.48 -4.39
CA LYS A 161 4.37 -7.31 -4.32
C LYS A 161 5.00 -6.30 -3.38
N MET A 162 5.28 -5.10 -3.89
CA MET A 162 5.75 -3.96 -3.09
C MET A 162 4.56 -3.06 -2.81
N GLU A 163 4.22 -2.89 -1.53
CA GLU A 163 3.31 -1.84 -1.09
C GLU A 163 4.12 -0.62 -0.68
N ASP A 164 4.26 0.32 -1.61
CA ASP A 164 4.73 1.65 -1.27
C ASP A 164 3.54 2.43 -0.69
N ARG A 165 3.60 2.70 0.61
CA ARG A 165 2.71 3.68 1.26
C ARG A 165 3.58 4.81 1.80
N SER A 166 3.46 5.98 1.19
CA SER A 166 3.83 7.24 1.84
C SER A 166 2.63 7.66 2.70
N ASP A 167 2.78 7.67 4.03
CA ASP A 167 1.72 8.23 4.86
C ASP A 167 1.72 9.75 4.73
N ARG A 168 0.54 10.32 4.57
CA ARG A 168 0.28 11.73 4.24
C ARG A 168 0.00 12.56 5.49
N SER A 169 0.32 12.04 6.67
CA SER A 169 0.37 12.87 7.87
C SER A 169 1.58 13.81 7.80
N ARG A 170 1.54 14.90 8.57
CA ARG A 170 2.46 16.07 8.60
C ARG A 170 3.97 15.77 8.73
N ASN A 171 4.38 14.51 8.63
CA ASN A 171 5.66 13.99 9.05
C ASN A 171 6.57 13.49 7.92
N GLN A 172 6.17 13.52 6.64
CA GLN A 172 7.02 13.07 5.49
C GLN A 172 7.54 11.63 5.66
N ASP A 173 6.65 10.73 6.11
CA ASP A 173 6.97 9.33 6.40
C ASP A 173 6.79 8.48 5.14
N SER A 174 7.76 7.59 4.87
CA SER A 174 7.74 6.67 3.74
C SER A 174 7.98 5.24 4.19
N PHE A 175 7.16 4.33 3.68
CA PHE A 175 7.29 2.91 3.95
C PHE A 175 7.47 2.13 2.65
N PHE A 176 8.48 1.28 2.64
CA PHE A 176 8.82 0.39 1.53
C PHE A 176 8.88 -1.02 2.07
N ALA A 177 8.26 -1.98 1.40
CA ALA A 177 8.32 -3.37 1.81
C ALA A 177 8.26 -4.32 0.64
N VAL A 178 8.99 -5.42 0.75
CA VAL A 178 8.84 -6.54 -0.18
C VAL A 178 8.49 -7.81 0.57
N PHE A 179 7.50 -8.51 0.03
CA PHE A 179 7.00 -9.78 0.54
C PHE A 179 7.19 -10.85 -0.53
N ASP A 180 8.03 -11.85 -0.23
CA ASP A 180 8.24 -13.01 -1.11
C ASP A 180 7.41 -14.18 -0.60
N GLY A 181 6.40 -14.61 -1.36
CA GLY A 181 5.46 -15.66 -0.97
C GLY A 181 5.93 -17.06 -1.35
N HIS A 182 5.72 -18.03 -0.46
CA HIS A 182 5.96 -19.45 -0.72
C HIS A 182 4.71 -20.30 -0.41
N ASN A 183 4.56 -21.43 -1.10
CA ASN A 183 3.38 -22.32 -1.01
C ASN A 183 2.02 -21.64 -1.28
N GLY A 184 2.03 -20.52 -2.00
CA GLY A 184 0.86 -19.72 -2.35
C GLY A 184 1.17 -18.23 -2.32
N VAL A 185 0.19 -17.40 -2.68
CA VAL A 185 0.36 -15.93 -2.74
C VAL A 185 -0.38 -15.21 -1.62
N ASP A 186 -1.15 -15.95 -0.82
CA ASP A 186 -2.16 -15.39 0.09
C ASP A 186 -1.48 -14.59 1.20
N CYS A 187 -0.47 -15.16 1.87
CA CYS A 187 0.28 -14.47 2.92
C CYS A 187 1.05 -13.24 2.41
N ALA A 188 1.64 -13.32 1.21
CA ALA A 188 2.33 -12.19 0.61
C ALA A 188 1.36 -11.07 0.24
N ASN A 189 0.20 -11.40 -0.34
CA ASN A 189 -0.87 -10.45 -0.64
C ASN A 189 -1.44 -9.81 0.63
N TYR A 190 -1.61 -10.58 1.69
CA TYR A 190 -2.10 -10.08 2.97
C TYR A 190 -1.12 -9.07 3.58
N ALA A 191 0.15 -9.44 3.67
CA ALA A 191 1.19 -8.55 4.17
C ALA A 191 1.28 -7.28 3.32
N SER A 192 1.26 -7.45 2.00
CA SER A 192 1.17 -6.38 1.01
C SER A 192 -0.23 -5.79 0.87
N SER A 193 -1.09 -5.84 1.88
CA SER A 193 -2.34 -5.05 1.91
C SER A 193 -2.47 -4.33 3.25
N HIS A 194 -1.99 -4.98 4.31
CA HIS A 194 -2.27 -4.61 5.70
C HIS A 194 -1.06 -4.09 6.48
N PHE A 195 0.19 -4.34 6.05
CA PHE A 195 1.38 -3.99 6.86
C PHE A 195 1.41 -2.50 7.17
N ALA A 196 1.31 -1.65 6.15
CA ALA A 196 1.44 -0.22 6.37
C ALA A 196 0.27 0.36 7.20
N ARG A 197 -0.90 -0.29 7.21
CA ARG A 197 -1.97 0.06 8.15
C ARG A 197 -1.61 -0.33 9.59
N CYS A 198 -1.03 -1.51 9.80
CA CYS A 198 -0.51 -1.90 11.13
C CYS A 198 0.57 -0.93 11.66
N LEU A 199 1.32 -0.26 10.78
CA LEU A 199 2.22 0.81 11.17
C LEU A 199 1.45 2.06 11.60
N ILE A 200 0.56 2.58 10.74
CA ILE A 200 -0.16 3.84 10.96
C ILE A 200 -1.11 3.76 12.17
N ASP A 201 -1.81 2.63 12.34
CA ASP A 201 -2.74 2.42 13.45
C ASP A 201 -2.04 2.09 14.78
N ASN A 202 -0.72 2.06 14.79
CA ASN A 202 0.03 1.85 16.02
C ASN A 202 -0.22 3.05 16.97
N PRO A 203 -0.67 2.82 18.22
CA PRO A 203 -0.88 3.91 19.19
C PRO A 203 0.39 4.74 19.45
N GLU A 204 1.56 4.14 19.25
CA GLU A 204 2.86 4.77 19.40
C GLU A 204 3.42 5.34 18.09
N TYR A 205 2.62 5.38 17.01
CA TYR A 205 3.10 5.89 15.72
C TYR A 205 3.65 7.31 15.84
N ALA A 206 2.95 8.21 16.55
CA ALA A 206 3.33 9.61 16.68
C ALA A 206 4.44 9.86 17.73
N THR A 207 4.45 9.11 18.83
CA THR A 207 5.28 9.41 20.03
C THR A 207 6.34 8.38 20.33
N GLY A 208 6.20 7.16 19.82
CA GLY A 208 7.10 6.05 20.09
C GLY A 208 8.34 6.05 19.22
N SER A 209 9.32 5.24 19.64
CA SER A 209 10.51 5.01 18.85
C SER A 209 10.15 4.33 17.53
N ILE A 210 10.88 4.67 16.46
CA ILE A 210 10.65 4.06 15.14
C ILE A 210 10.81 2.53 15.18
N GLU A 211 11.68 2.02 16.06
CA GLU A 211 11.89 0.59 16.26
C GLU A 211 10.68 -0.09 16.89
N ASP A 212 10.12 0.49 17.95
CA ASP A 212 8.98 -0.10 18.67
C ASP A 212 7.73 -0.08 17.79
N VAL A 213 7.56 0.99 17.02
CA VAL A 213 6.51 1.09 16.00
C VAL A 213 6.64 -0.04 14.98
N MET A 214 7.84 -0.25 14.45
CA MET A 214 8.12 -1.31 13.47
C MET A 214 7.91 -2.72 14.07
N LYS A 215 8.46 -3.00 15.26
CA LYS A 215 8.33 -4.29 15.95
C LYS A 215 6.87 -4.64 16.23
N ARG A 216 6.08 -3.67 16.70
CA ARG A 216 4.64 -3.87 16.93
C ARG A 216 3.87 -4.09 15.64
N ALA A 217 4.18 -3.36 14.58
CA ALA A 217 3.52 -3.58 13.30
C ALA A 217 3.78 -5.00 12.75
N PHE A 218 5.00 -5.51 12.87
CA PHE A 218 5.31 -6.92 12.59
C PHE A 218 4.48 -7.88 13.45
N SER A 219 4.46 -7.67 14.77
CA SER A 219 3.71 -8.54 15.69
C SER A 219 2.20 -8.52 15.42
N THR A 220 1.62 -7.35 15.17
CA THR A 220 0.20 -7.20 14.85
C THR A 220 -0.13 -7.88 13.52
N LEU A 221 0.68 -7.66 12.48
CA LEU A 221 0.47 -8.30 11.19
C LEU A 221 0.56 -9.83 11.30
N ASP A 222 1.58 -10.35 11.99
CA ASP A 222 1.78 -11.78 12.19
C ASP A 222 0.62 -12.45 12.93
N LYS A 223 0.09 -11.78 13.98
CA LYS A 223 -1.10 -12.26 14.70
C LYS A 223 -2.33 -12.31 13.80
N ARG A 224 -2.62 -11.22 13.08
CA ARG A 224 -3.76 -11.15 12.15
C ARG A 224 -3.66 -12.22 11.06
N LEU A 225 -2.49 -12.34 10.44
CA LEU A 225 -2.21 -13.32 9.41
C LEU A 225 -2.34 -14.76 9.96
N THR A 226 -1.82 -15.03 11.16
CA THR A 226 -1.93 -16.34 11.81
C THR A 226 -3.39 -16.73 12.04
N VAL A 227 -4.23 -15.81 12.53
CA VAL A 227 -5.67 -16.06 12.70
C VAL A 227 -6.32 -16.37 11.37
N ARG A 228 -6.07 -15.54 10.34
CA ARG A 228 -6.62 -15.75 8.98
C ARG A 228 -6.18 -17.09 8.39
N CYS A 229 -4.90 -17.44 8.49
CA CYS A 229 -4.37 -18.71 8.00
C CYS A 229 -5.02 -19.92 8.68
N LYS A 230 -5.25 -19.85 10.00
CA LYS A 230 -5.94 -20.92 10.75
C LYS A 230 -7.40 -21.05 10.31
N ARG A 231 -8.11 -19.94 10.16
CA ARG A 231 -9.55 -19.91 9.82
C ARG A 231 -9.83 -20.33 8.38
N GLU A 232 -8.96 -19.93 7.45
CA GLU A 232 -9.13 -20.21 6.01
C GLU A 232 -8.26 -21.38 5.51
N HIS A 233 -7.59 -22.11 6.41
CA HIS A 233 -6.70 -23.24 6.09
C HIS A 233 -5.59 -22.92 5.07
N ILE A 234 -5.06 -21.71 5.14
CA ILE A 234 -3.99 -21.24 4.25
C ILE A 234 -2.66 -21.87 4.70
N LYS A 235 -1.96 -22.50 3.75
CA LYS A 235 -0.65 -23.14 3.97
C LYS A 235 0.51 -22.35 3.36
N SER A 236 0.23 -21.20 2.77
CA SER A 236 1.24 -20.30 2.25
C SER A 236 1.95 -19.56 3.38
N GLY A 237 3.12 -19.01 3.08
CA GLY A 237 3.86 -18.14 3.98
C GLY A 237 4.54 -17.04 3.17
N THR A 238 5.15 -16.08 3.84
CA THR A 238 5.88 -15.02 3.16
C THR A 238 7.07 -14.54 3.97
N THR A 239 8.13 -14.11 3.27
CA THR A 239 9.18 -13.29 3.86
C THR A 239 8.68 -11.84 3.98
N ALA A 240 9.38 -11.02 4.75
CA ALA A 240 9.16 -9.60 4.81
C ALA A 240 10.50 -8.89 4.88
N ALA A 241 10.74 -7.91 4.01
CA ALA A 241 11.88 -7.00 4.09
C ALA A 241 11.34 -5.58 3.99
N CYS A 242 11.40 -4.83 5.08
CA CYS A 242 10.72 -3.56 5.26
C CYS A 242 11.71 -2.45 5.61
N ALA A 243 11.48 -1.27 5.06
CA ALA A 243 12.22 -0.04 5.32
C ALA A 243 11.22 1.08 5.64
N PHE A 244 11.25 1.55 6.88
CA PHE A 244 10.42 2.65 7.35
C PHE A 244 11.28 3.90 7.57
N LEU A 245 11.03 4.94 6.79
CA LEU A 245 11.73 6.21 6.83
C LEU A 245 10.82 7.29 7.41
N ARG A 246 11.12 7.75 8.62
CA ARG A 246 10.37 8.78 9.34
C ARG A 246 11.01 10.15 9.21
N ALA A 247 10.22 11.17 8.90
CA ALA A 247 10.67 12.56 8.73
C ALA A 247 11.88 12.71 7.81
N ARG A 248 12.01 11.81 6.82
CA ARG A 248 13.17 11.66 5.91
C ARG A 248 14.55 11.60 6.59
N ARG A 249 14.59 11.32 7.89
CA ARG A 249 15.81 11.37 8.71
C ARG A 249 16.10 10.05 9.39
N HIS A 250 15.07 9.33 9.82
CA HIS A 250 15.23 8.13 10.62
C HIS A 250 14.76 6.93 9.82
N LEU A 251 15.70 6.06 9.40
CA LEU A 251 15.36 4.78 8.79
C LEU A 251 15.40 3.67 9.84
N CYS A 252 14.33 2.87 9.97
CA CYS A 252 14.40 1.52 10.56
C CYS A 252 14.23 0.49 9.45
N VAL A 253 15.05 -0.55 9.50
CA VAL A 253 14.89 -1.72 8.65
C VAL A 253 14.50 -2.90 9.52
N GLY A 254 13.38 -3.55 9.18
CA GLY A 254 12.95 -4.79 9.81
C GLY A 254 12.73 -5.88 8.77
N TRP A 255 13.13 -7.11 9.07
CA TRP A 255 13.00 -8.21 8.13
C TRP A 255 12.72 -9.55 8.83
N CYS A 256 12.08 -10.46 8.09
CA CYS A 256 11.84 -11.84 8.45
C CYS A 256 12.00 -12.72 7.21
N GLY A 257 12.89 -13.71 7.27
CA GLY A 257 13.21 -14.58 6.15
C GLY A 257 14.52 -14.18 5.46
N ASP A 258 14.61 -14.44 4.16
CA ASP A 258 15.83 -14.31 3.37
C ASP A 258 15.76 -13.24 2.26
N SER A 259 14.68 -12.46 2.22
CA SER A 259 14.63 -11.17 1.53
C SER A 259 15.59 -10.17 2.20
N ALA A 260 16.19 -9.29 1.40
CA ALA A 260 17.26 -8.42 1.85
C ALA A 260 16.97 -6.94 1.63
N VAL A 261 17.52 -6.11 2.51
CA VAL A 261 17.52 -4.64 2.37
C VAL A 261 18.96 -4.16 2.33
N ALA A 262 19.27 -3.31 1.37
CA ALA A 262 20.56 -2.68 1.23
C ALA A 262 20.45 -1.17 1.02
N VAL A 263 21.48 -0.46 1.44
CA VAL A 263 21.61 0.99 1.27
C VAL A 263 22.81 1.28 0.40
N LEU A 264 22.58 2.10 -0.63
CA LEU A 264 23.65 2.62 -1.47
C LEU A 264 24.07 4.00 -0.95
N ARG A 265 25.36 4.15 -0.64
CA ARG A 265 26.02 5.42 -0.35
C ARG A 265 27.07 5.70 -1.44
N LYS A 266 27.64 6.91 -1.43
CA LYS A 266 28.63 7.33 -2.44
C LYS A 266 29.85 6.40 -2.51
N ASP A 267 30.20 5.78 -1.39
CA ASP A 267 31.37 4.92 -1.20
C ASP A 267 31.08 3.44 -1.42
N ALA A 268 29.88 2.96 -1.09
CA ALA A 268 29.59 1.53 -1.07
C ALA A 268 28.09 1.21 -1.07
N VAL A 269 27.76 -0.03 -1.44
CA VAL A 269 26.50 -0.69 -1.10
C VAL A 269 26.70 -1.47 0.19
N ARG A 270 25.81 -1.29 1.16
CA ARG A 270 25.82 -2.01 2.43
C ARG A 270 24.48 -2.71 2.64
N THR A 271 24.51 -4.04 2.73
CA THR A 271 23.33 -4.82 3.12
C THR A 271 23.08 -4.61 4.61
N LEU A 272 21.86 -4.20 4.96
CA LEU A 272 21.43 -3.94 6.34
C LEU A 272 20.78 -5.15 7.01
N SER A 273 20.31 -6.11 6.22
CA SER A 273 19.66 -7.34 6.68
C SER A 273 20.62 -8.54 6.65
N SER A 274 20.41 -9.51 7.53
CA SER A 274 21.04 -10.83 7.48
C SER A 274 19.99 -11.90 7.23
N ALA A 275 20.19 -12.75 6.21
CA ALA A 275 19.23 -13.79 5.88
C ALA A 275 18.98 -14.75 7.05
N HIS A 276 17.71 -14.96 7.41
CA HIS A 276 17.32 -15.97 8.36
C HIS A 276 17.30 -17.33 7.65
N SER A 277 18.38 -18.08 7.84
CA SER A 277 18.55 -19.43 7.29
C SER A 277 18.71 -20.41 8.46
N PRO A 278 18.14 -21.63 8.38
CA PRO A 278 18.30 -22.65 9.42
C PRO A 278 19.77 -23.06 9.66
N MET A 279 20.68 -22.69 8.76
CA MET A 279 22.13 -22.94 8.89
C MET A 279 22.89 -21.81 9.62
N VAL A 280 22.25 -20.68 9.90
CA VAL A 280 22.87 -19.53 10.57
C VAL A 280 22.35 -19.47 12.00
N GLU A 281 23.26 -19.53 12.97
CA GLU A 281 22.92 -19.34 14.38
C GLU A 281 22.20 -18.00 14.57
N VAL A 282 21.02 -18.03 15.17
CA VAL A 282 20.16 -16.86 15.35
C VAL A 282 20.86 -15.89 16.30
N ARG A 283 21.48 -14.83 15.74
CA ARG A 283 21.73 -13.60 16.50
C ARG A 283 20.40 -12.85 16.59
N SER A 284 20.12 -12.32 17.77
CA SER A 284 18.89 -11.59 18.16
C SER A 284 18.25 -10.75 17.05
N PRO A 285 16.91 -10.54 17.05
CA PRO A 285 16.25 -9.67 16.08
C PRO A 285 16.81 -8.24 16.18
N HIS A 286 17.61 -7.83 15.19
CA HIS A 286 18.19 -6.50 15.13
C HIS A 286 17.30 -5.61 14.23
N CYS A 287 16.71 -4.51 14.73
CA CYS A 287 16.32 -3.40 13.83
C CYS A 287 17.59 -2.57 13.61
N PHE A 288 17.88 -2.23 12.36
CA PHE A 288 19.00 -1.34 12.06
C PHE A 288 18.46 0.09 11.90
N VAL A 289 19.00 1.04 12.69
CA VAL A 289 18.63 2.47 12.60
C VAL A 289 19.75 3.27 11.94
N SER A 290 19.45 4.00 10.87
CA SER A 290 20.43 4.85 10.15
C SER A 290 19.89 6.27 9.91
N GLN A 291 20.74 7.29 10.08
CA GLN A 291 20.35 8.71 10.08
C GLN A 291 20.53 9.47 8.75
N GLN A 292 21.10 8.86 7.71
CA GLN A 292 21.24 9.51 6.39
C GLN A 292 21.19 8.49 5.26
N LEU A 293 20.30 8.71 4.29
CA LEU A 293 20.17 7.87 3.10
C LEU A 293 20.11 8.67 1.82
N LYS A 294 20.67 8.07 0.77
CA LYS A 294 20.58 8.59 -0.60
C LYS A 294 19.76 7.67 -1.49
N PHE A 295 19.82 6.34 -1.30
CA PHE A 295 18.95 5.37 -1.99
C PHE A 295 18.76 4.09 -1.17
N ILE A 296 17.51 3.59 -1.10
CA ILE A 296 17.14 2.29 -0.51
C ILE A 296 16.92 1.31 -1.66
N LYS A 297 17.54 0.13 -1.56
CA LYS A 297 17.26 -0.99 -2.47
C LYS A 297 16.78 -2.18 -1.65
N ILE A 298 15.54 -2.60 -1.88
CA ILE A 298 15.01 -3.86 -1.33
C ILE A 298 15.16 -4.94 -2.41
N LEU A 299 15.67 -6.10 -2.02
CA LEU A 299 16.00 -7.21 -2.91
C LEU A 299 15.28 -8.48 -2.43
N THR A 300 14.69 -9.20 -3.38
CA THR A 300 14.24 -10.59 -3.21
C THR A 300 15.13 -11.51 -4.02
N LYS A 301 15.12 -12.82 -3.70
CA LYS A 301 15.92 -13.82 -4.43
C LYS A 301 15.44 -14.06 -5.86
#